data_AF-K1TBT1-F1
#
_entry.id   AF-K1TBT1-F1
#
_cell.length_a   1.000
_cell.length_b   1.000
_cell.length_c   1.000
_cell.angle_alpha   90.00
_cell.angle_beta   90.00
_cell.angle_gamma   90.00
#
_symmetry.space_group_name_H-M   'P 1'
#
loop_
_entity.id
_entity.type
_entity.pdbx_description
1 polymer ?
#
loop_
_entity_poly.entity_id
_entity_poly.type
_entity_poly.pdbx_seq_one_letter_code
_entity_poly.pdbx_strand_id
1 'polypeptide(L)'
;WVDNDENNPNNTPVGQKNYHLFLTFDVESIGRFEVDMYALGENINLSLLYPEKFGFKIKKLTDKIDLIIRNIGYKPAKFETAVLRKPHVLTEVFPKIIDRRKGLNVQA
;
A
#
# COMPACT_ATOMS: atom_id res chain seq x y z
N TRP A 1 11.11 -6.04 -0.61
CA TRP A 1 10.00 -6.31 -1.55
C TRP A 1 9.60 -7.77 -1.34
N VAL A 2 8.33 -8.04 -1.08
CA VAL A 2 7.81 -9.42 -0.98
C VAL A 2 7.19 -9.72 -2.34
N ASP A 3 7.68 -10.76 -3.01
CA ASP A 3 7.19 -11.16 -4.34
C ASP A 3 5.76 -11.70 -4.25
N ASN A 4 4.76 -10.91 -4.62
CA ASN A 4 3.36 -11.30 -4.45
C ASN A 4 2.83 -12.19 -5.59
N ASP A 5 3.66 -12.56 -6.58
CA ASP A 5 3.20 -13.20 -7.82
C ASP A 5 2.86 -14.69 -7.66
N GLU A 6 3.30 -15.36 -6.59
CA GLU A 6 3.07 -16.80 -6.41
C GLU A 6 1.61 -17.19 -6.14
N ASN A 7 0.73 -16.24 -5.80
CA ASN A 7 -0.70 -16.52 -5.58
C ASN A 7 -1.54 -15.25 -5.73
N ASN A 8 -1.61 -14.68 -6.94
CA ASN A 8 -2.67 -13.71 -7.22
C ASN A 8 -4.02 -14.45 -7.20
N PRO A 9 -4.97 -14.14 -6.30
CA PRO A 9 -6.32 -14.72 -6.33
C PRO A 9 -7.10 -14.29 -7.59
N ASN A 10 -6.63 -13.24 -8.28
CA ASN A 10 -7.10 -12.86 -9.59
C ASN A 10 -6.17 -13.50 -10.62
N ASN A 11 -6.66 -14.33 -11.53
CA ASN A 11 -5.92 -14.84 -12.69
C ASN A 11 -5.27 -13.70 -13.50
N THR A 12 -4.12 -13.16 -13.09
CA THR A 12 -3.47 -12.09 -13.85
C THR A 12 -2.98 -12.69 -15.16
N PRO A 13 -3.37 -12.11 -16.30
CA PRO A 13 -2.76 -12.44 -17.57
C PRO A 13 -1.24 -12.40 -17.50
N VAL A 14 -0.60 -13.37 -18.16
CA VAL A 14 0.86 -13.44 -18.28
C VAL A 14 1.38 -12.11 -18.84
N GLY A 15 2.30 -11.46 -18.10
CA GLY A 15 2.88 -10.16 -18.46
C GLY A 15 2.29 -8.95 -17.73
N GLN A 16 1.21 -9.12 -16.97
CA GLN A 16 0.63 -8.06 -16.14
C GLN A 16 1.28 -8.07 -14.75
N LYS A 17 2.01 -7.00 -14.40
CA LYS A 17 2.68 -6.88 -13.10
C LYS A 17 1.67 -6.47 -12.03
N ASN A 18 1.72 -7.14 -10.88
CA ASN A 18 0.94 -6.78 -9.70
C ASN A 18 1.87 -6.32 -8.59
N TYR A 19 1.49 -5.24 -7.92
CA TYR A 19 2.28 -4.72 -6.82
C TYR A 19 1.40 -4.52 -5.60
N HIS A 20 1.79 -5.09 -4.47
CA HIS A 20 1.24 -4.76 -3.17
C HIS A 20 2.32 -4.06 -2.34
N LEU A 21 2.10 -2.80 -2.01
CA LEU A 21 3.01 -1.97 -1.23
C LEU A 21 2.31 -1.49 0.03
N PHE A 22 2.94 -1.77 1.17
CA PHE A 22 2.60 -1.15 2.44
C PHE A 22 3.74 -0.24 2.86
N LEU A 23 3.45 1.04 3.09
CA LEU A 23 4.42 2.05 3.52
C LEU A 23 3.92 2.72 4.79
N THR A 24 4.77 2.78 5.80
CA THR A 24 4.51 3.52 7.03
C THR A 24 5.55 4.59 7.21
N PHE A 25 5.15 5.79 7.62
CA PHE A 25 6.09 6.87 7.92
C PHE A 25 5.57 7.72 9.07
N ASP A 26 6.51 8.18 9.90
CA ASP A 26 6.25 9.03 11.05
C ASP A 26 6.73 10.45 10.76
N VAL A 27 5.84 11.42 10.99
CA VAL A 27 6.16 12.85 10.90
C VAL A 27 6.13 13.40 12.31
N GLU A 28 7.28 13.80 12.85
CA GLU A 28 7.47 14.15 14.27
C GLU A 28 6.40 15.11 14.83
N SER A 29 6.00 16.11 14.07
CA SER A 29 5.02 17.13 14.49
C SER A 29 3.55 16.76 14.25
N ILE A 30 3.27 15.67 13.53
CA ILE A 30 1.93 15.35 13.01
C ILE A 30 1.46 13.96 13.45
N GLY A 31 2.35 12.96 13.39
CA GLY A 31 2.09 11.57 13.74
C GLY A 31 2.33 10.59 12.59
N ARG A 32 1.85 9.36 12.78
CA ARG A 32 2.04 8.23 11.88
C ARG A 32 1.04 8.21 10.74
N PHE A 33 1.53 7.88 9.55
CA PHE A 33 0.74 7.59 8.37
C PHE A 33 0.99 6.16 7.92
N GLU A 34 -0.05 5.55 7.34
CA GLU A 34 0.03 4.24 6.72
C GLU A 34 -0.60 4.29 5.34
N VAL A 35 0.13 3.83 4.33
CA VAL A 35 -0.32 3.70 2.95
C VAL A 35 -0.34 2.22 2.61
N ASP A 36 -1.50 1.74 2.17
CA ASP A 36 -1.64 0.41 1.57
C ASP A 36 -2.09 0.57 0.11
N MET A 37 -1.30 0.07 -0.82
CA MET A 37 -1.49 0.24 -2.26
C MET A 37 -1.43 -1.10 -2.97
N TYR A 38 -2.45 -1.35 -3.80
CA TYR A 38 -2.51 -2.50 -4.69
C TYR A 38 -2.63 -2.03 -6.15
N ALA A 39 -1.63 -2.35 -6.97
CA ALA A 39 -1.65 -2.12 -8.40
C ALA A 39 -1.92 -3.43 -9.15
N LEU A 40 -2.92 -3.42 -10.02
CA LEU A 40 -3.33 -4.53 -10.88
C LEU A 40 -3.39 -4.03 -12.33
N GLY A 41 -2.34 -4.31 -13.10
CA GLY A 41 -2.15 -3.69 -14.42
C GLY A 41 -2.04 -2.17 -14.30
N GLU A 42 -2.90 -1.45 -15.02
CA GLU A 42 -2.94 0.01 -14.95
C GLU A 42 -3.76 0.54 -13.77
N ASN A 43 -4.52 -0.30 -13.05
CA ASN A 43 -5.40 0.17 -11.99
C ASN A 43 -4.69 0.18 -10.64
N ILE A 44 -4.83 1.28 -9.89
CA ILE A 44 -4.31 1.41 -8.52
C ILE A 44 -5.48 1.57 -7.55
N ASN A 45 -5.52 0.71 -6.54
CA ASN A 45 -6.28 0.91 -5.32
C ASN A 45 -5.33 1.40 -4.23
N LEU A 46 -5.70 2.47 -3.53
CA LEU A 46 -4.89 3.05 -2.47
C LEU A 46 -5.75 3.35 -1.24
N SER A 47 -5.25 3.03 -0.07
CA SER A 47 -5.77 3.53 1.20
C SER A 47 -4.69 4.33 1.93
N LEU A 48 -5.10 5.46 2.50
CA LEU A 48 -4.23 6.30 3.32
C LEU A 48 -4.86 6.50 4.69
N LEU A 49 -4.21 5.96 5.71
CA LEU A 49 -4.53 6.23 7.11
C LEU A 49 -3.61 7.32 7.63
N TYR A 50 -4.20 8.31 8.29
CA TYR A 50 -3.51 9.53 8.70
C TYR A 50 -3.83 9.89 10.16
N PRO A 51 -2.93 10.60 10.87
CA PRO A 51 -3.19 10.99 12.25
C PRO A 51 -4.29 12.06 12.29
N GLU A 52 -5.14 12.05 13.33
CA GLU A 52 -6.33 12.90 13.42
C GLU A 52 -6.05 14.40 13.19
N LYS A 53 -4.91 14.89 13.71
CA LYS A 53 -4.44 16.27 13.53
C LYS A 53 -4.24 16.68 12.07
N PHE A 54 -4.08 15.73 11.15
CA PHE A 54 -3.87 15.99 9.73
C PHE A 54 -5.18 16.15 8.94
N GLY A 55 -6.34 15.83 9.52
CA GLY A 55 -7.61 15.70 8.79
C GLY A 55 -7.98 16.90 7.92
N PHE A 56 -7.68 18.13 8.35
CA PHE A 56 -8.00 19.34 7.57
C PHE A 56 -7.21 19.48 6.25
N LYS A 57 -6.09 18.74 6.09
CA LYS A 57 -5.27 18.74 4.87
C LYS A 57 -5.54 17.56 3.94
N ILE A 58 -6.34 16.57 4.36
CA ILE A 58 -6.44 15.29 3.65
C ILE A 58 -6.93 15.45 2.22
N LYS A 59 -7.97 16.25 1.99
CA LYS A 59 -8.55 16.47 0.66
C LYS A 59 -7.49 16.95 -0.35
N LYS A 60 -6.70 17.96 0.04
CA LYS A 60 -5.63 18.51 -0.81
C LYS A 60 -4.53 17.49 -1.11
N LEU A 61 -4.26 16.57 -0.19
CA LEU A 61 -3.29 15.49 -0.40
C LEU A 61 -3.87 14.43 -1.37
N THR A 62 -5.12 14.04 -1.18
CA THR A 62 -5.83 13.08 -2.05
C THR A 62 -5.84 13.57 -3.50
N ASP A 63 -6.20 14.84 -3.74
CA ASP A 63 -6.22 15.43 -5.09
C ASP A 63 -4.83 15.39 -5.77
N LYS A 64 -3.76 15.64 -4.99
CA LYS A 64 -2.37 15.58 -5.49
C LYS A 64 -1.94 14.16 -5.84
N ILE A 65 -2.28 13.19 -5.00
CA ILE A 65 -1.95 11.78 -5.24
C ILE A 65 -2.70 11.26 -6.46
N ASP A 66 -3.99 11.61 -6.63
CA ASP A 66 -4.77 11.27 -7.82
C ASP A 66 -4.11 11.80 -9.11
N LEU A 67 -3.67 13.06 -9.08
CA LEU A 67 -2.95 13.67 -10.20
C LEU A 67 -1.62 12.97 -10.49
N ILE A 68 -0.84 12.62 -9.46
CA ILE A 68 0.42 11.89 -9.62
C ILE A 68 0.17 10.54 -10.29
N ILE A 69 -0.80 9.76 -9.79
CA ILE A 69 -1.16 8.42 -10.32
C ILE A 69 -1.48 8.52 -11.82
N ARG A 70 -2.32 9.49 -12.21
CA ARG A 70 -2.69 9.70 -13.62
C ARG A 70 -1.48 10.09 -14.48
N ASN A 71 -0.62 10.98 -13.98
CA ASN A 71 0.55 11.46 -14.71
C ASN A 71 1.60 10.37 -14.96
N ILE A 72 1.65 9.33 -14.13
CA ILE A 72 2.55 8.19 -14.31
C ILE A 72 1.92 7.03 -15.12
N GLY A 73 0.75 7.26 -15.74
CA GLY A 73 0.10 6.30 -16.63
C GLY A 73 -0.79 5.26 -15.94
N TYR A 74 -1.02 5.38 -14.63
CA TYR A 74 -1.95 4.54 -13.90
C TYR A 74 -3.33 5.20 -13.78
N LYS A 75 -4.35 4.38 -13.50
CA LYS A 75 -5.74 4.78 -13.29
C LYS A 75 -6.09 4.56 -11.83
N PRO A 76 -6.43 5.62 -11.08
CA PRO A 76 -6.92 5.46 -9.71
C PRO A 76 -8.31 4.80 -9.77
N ALA A 77 -8.41 3.57 -9.27
CA ALA A 77 -9.67 2.81 -9.26
C ALA A 77 -10.42 3.02 -7.94
N LYS A 78 -9.71 3.05 -6.82
CA LYS A 78 -10.25 3.34 -5.49
C LYS A 78 -9.22 4.11 -4.69
N PHE A 79 -9.64 5.19 -4.06
CA PHE A 79 -8.80 5.91 -3.10
C PHE A 79 -9.62 6.23 -1.85
N GLU A 80 -9.30 5.53 -0.76
CA GLU A 80 -9.93 5.72 0.54
C GLU A 80 -8.97 6.39 1.52
N THR A 81 -9.54 7.21 2.41
CA THR A 81 -8.77 7.85 3.46
C THR A 81 -9.53 7.78 4.77
N ALA A 82 -8.84 7.51 5.88
CA ALA A 82 -9.44 7.52 7.21
C ALA A 82 -8.43 7.91 8.29
N VAL A 83 -8.93 8.30 9.46
CA VAL A 83 -8.08 8.55 10.62
C VAL A 83 -7.48 7.22 11.09
N LEU A 84 -6.16 7.18 11.26
CA LEU A 84 -5.42 6.06 11.84
C LEU A 84 -5.77 5.96 13.34
N ARG A 85 -6.58 4.96 13.70
CA ARG A 85 -6.95 4.69 15.09
C ARG A 85 -5.97 3.74 15.79
N LYS A 86 -5.43 2.76 15.07
CA LYS A 86 -4.44 1.80 15.54
C LYS A 86 -3.49 1.46 14.37
N PRO A 87 -2.16 1.43 14.59
CA PRO A 87 -1.21 0.97 13.57
C PRO A 87 -1.48 -0.48 13.16
N HIS A 88 -1.40 -0.77 11.87
CA HIS A 88 -1.48 -2.14 11.38
C HIS A 88 -0.19 -2.90 11.68
N VAL A 89 -0.31 -4.17 12.04
CA VAL A 89 0.85 -5.07 12.06
C VAL A 89 1.05 -5.70 10.69
N LEU A 90 2.30 -6.01 10.36
CA LEU A 90 2.69 -6.46 9.03
C LEU A 90 1.95 -7.74 8.57
N THR A 91 1.55 -8.59 9.51
CA THR A 91 0.81 -9.83 9.25
C THR A 91 -0.66 -9.61 8.96
N GLU A 92 -1.24 -8.48 9.39
CA GLU A 92 -2.61 -8.10 9.01
C GLU A 92 -2.62 -7.65 7.55
N VAL A 93 -1.57 -6.97 7.09
CA VAL A 93 -1.45 -6.48 5.71
C VAL A 93 -0.95 -7.56 4.75
N PHE A 94 0.00 -8.38 5.18
CA PHE A 94 0.55 -9.50 4.42
C PHE A 94 0.44 -10.81 5.22
N PRO A 95 -0.71 -11.49 5.21
CA PRO A 95 -0.93 -12.70 6.00
C PRO A 95 0.10 -13.81 5.76
N LYS A 96 0.57 -13.95 4.51
CA LYS A 96 1.54 -14.98 4.09
C LYS A 96 3.01 -14.62 4.37
N ILE A 97 3.29 -13.49 5.00
CA ILE A 97 4.67 -13.05 5.23
C ILE A 97 5.42 -13.92 6.25
N ILE A 98 4.69 -14.61 7.14
CA ILE A 98 5.29 -15.53 8.12
C ILE A 98 5.79 -16.80 7.44
N ASP A 99 5.07 -17.32 6.44
CA ASP A 99 5.42 -18.58 5.77
C ASP A 99 6.77 -18.51 5.04
N ARG A 100 7.11 -17.34 4.49
CA ARG A 100 8.39 -17.13 3.78
C ARG A 100 9.61 -16.93 4.69
N ARG A 101 9.44 -16.70 5.99
CA ARG A 101 10.58 -16.58 6.92
C ARG A 101 11.22 -17.92 7.28
N LYS A 102 10.64 -19.06 6.88
CA LYS A 102 11.23 -20.39 7.09
C LYS A 102 12.29 -20.78 6.04
N GLY A 103 12.48 -19.98 4.99
CA GLY A 103 13.30 -20.36 3.82
C GLY A 103 14.71 -19.76 3.70
N LEU A 104 15.15 -18.92 4.64
CA LEU A 104 16.50 -18.34 4.58
C LEU A 104 17.46 -19.10 5.51
N ASN A 105 17.94 -20.25 5.02
CA ASN A 105 19.14 -20.87 5.56
C ASN A 105 20.34 -20.26 4.81
N VAL A 106 20.91 -19.18 5.34
CA VAL A 106 22.20 -18.66 4.85
C VAL A 106 23.27 -19.48 5.55
N GLN A 107 23.81 -20.48 4.85
CA GLN A 107 25.12 -21.01 5.23
C GLN A 107 26.15 -19.93 4.89
N ALA A 108 26.86 -19.48 5.92
CA ALA A 108 28.08 -18.67 5.80
C ALA A 108 29.29 -19.57 5.55
#